data_AF-A0A5P3VRQ5-F1
#
_entry.id   AF-A0A5P3VRQ5-F1
#
_cell.length_a   1.000
_cell.length_b   1.000
_cell.length_c   1.000
_cell.angle_alpha   90.00
_cell.angle_beta   90.00
_cell.angle_gamma   90.00
#
_symmetry.space_group_name_H-M   'P 1'
#
loop_
_entity.id
_entity.type
_entity.pdbx_description
1 polymer ?
#
loop_
_entity_poly.entity_id
_entity_poly.type
_entity_poly.pdbx_seq_one_letter_code
_entity_poly.pdbx_strand_id
1 'polypeptide(L)'
;MGSKQKRYPAAQQDFLREAMNQLGMTREEFAARLSVAKRTLDKWLLPSESSDSRGLPEMGRAYIQEILAWHHNSSSDSGSPR
;
A
#
# COMPACT_ATOMS: atom_id res chain seq x y z
N MET A 1 7.07 25.46 2.30
CA MET A 1 6.24 24.28 2.64
C MET A 1 6.45 23.25 1.54
N GLY A 2 7.26 22.22 1.78
CA GLY A 2 7.57 21.20 0.77
C GLY A 2 6.78 19.93 1.05
N SER A 3 5.58 19.82 0.52
CA SER A 3 4.85 18.55 0.51
C SER A 3 5.67 17.58 -0.34
N LYS A 4 6.47 16.72 0.30
CA LYS A 4 7.19 15.64 -0.38
C LYS A 4 6.15 14.63 -0.84
N GLN A 5 5.51 14.90 -1.98
CA GLN A 5 4.70 13.91 -2.68
C GLN A 5 5.64 12.75 -3.01
N LYS A 6 5.57 11.66 -2.23
CA LYS A 6 6.14 10.38 -2.60
C LYS A 6 5.48 10.00 -3.93
N ARG A 7 6.19 10.23 -5.03
CA ARG A 7 5.78 9.75 -6.36
C ARG A 7 5.86 8.23 -6.28
N TYR A 8 4.71 7.61 -6.08
CA TYR A 8 4.63 6.16 -6.15
C TYR A 8 5.13 5.72 -7.53
N PRO A 9 5.99 4.69 -7.59
CA PRO A 9 6.52 4.19 -8.86
C PRO A 9 5.38 3.88 -9.84
N ALA A 10 5.66 4.07 -11.14
CA ALA A 10 4.63 4.03 -12.19
C ALA A 10 3.90 2.67 -12.29
N ALA A 11 4.51 1.58 -11.83
CA ALA A 11 3.92 0.26 -11.81
C ALA A 11 3.19 -0.04 -10.50
N GLN A 12 1.96 -0.54 -10.60
CA GLN A 12 1.13 -1.00 -9.49
C GLN A 12 1.85 -1.98 -8.54
N GLN A 13 2.69 -2.86 -9.09
CA GLN A 13 3.42 -3.86 -8.30
C GLN A 13 4.40 -3.19 -7.35
N ASP A 14 5.15 -2.22 -7.84
CA ASP A 14 6.12 -1.47 -7.04
C ASP A 14 5.40 -0.64 -5.99
N PHE A 15 4.24 -0.05 -6.33
CA PHE A 15 3.38 0.65 -5.37
C PHE A 15 2.97 -0.26 -4.20
N LEU A 16 2.48 -1.46 -4.50
CA LEU A 16 2.04 -2.41 -3.48
C LEU A 16 3.20 -2.93 -2.62
N ARG A 17 4.35 -3.23 -3.24
CA ARG A 17 5.56 -3.68 -2.55
C ARG A 17 6.10 -2.61 -1.60
N GLU A 18 6.15 -1.38 -2.07
CA GLU A 18 6.60 -0.25 -1.27
C GLU A 18 5.63 0.05 -0.13
N ALA A 19 4.31 -0.06 -0.35
CA ALA A 19 3.32 0.09 0.70
C ALA A 19 3.49 -0.96 1.81
N MET A 20 3.67 -2.24 1.43
CA MET A 20 3.96 -3.33 2.38
C MET A 20 5.25 -3.07 3.15
N ASN A 21 6.31 -2.64 2.47
CA ASN A 21 7.60 -2.32 3.09
C ASN A 21 7.48 -1.17 4.10
N GLN A 22 6.76 -0.09 3.75
CA GLN A 22 6.55 1.05 4.65
C GLN A 22 5.72 0.72 5.88
N LEU A 23 4.75 -0.19 5.75
CA LEU A 23 3.91 -0.65 6.85
C LEU A 23 4.54 -1.79 7.65
N GLY A 24 5.66 -2.36 7.18
CA GLY A 24 6.28 -3.55 7.78
C GLY A 24 5.37 -4.78 7.76
N MET A 25 4.42 -4.85 6.84
CA MET A 25 3.40 -5.91 6.78
C MET A 25 3.75 -6.98 5.75
N THR A 26 3.45 -8.23 6.09
CA THR A 26 3.45 -9.33 5.14
C THR A 26 2.28 -9.19 4.15
N ARG A 27 2.28 -9.99 3.07
CA ARG A 27 1.17 -10.01 2.10
C ARG A 27 -0.16 -10.40 2.74
N GLU A 28 -0.15 -11.27 3.74
CA GLU A 28 -1.36 -11.73 4.42
C GLU A 28 -1.95 -10.62 5.28
N GLU A 29 -1.12 -9.98 6.08
CA GLU A 29 -1.53 -8.84 6.92
C GLU A 29 -2.00 -7.67 6.07
N PHE A 30 -1.29 -7.36 4.98
CA PHE A 30 -1.66 -6.28 4.07
C PHE A 30 -2.98 -6.58 3.35
N ALA A 31 -3.18 -7.79 2.86
CA ALA A 31 -4.46 -8.19 2.27
C ALA A 31 -5.62 -8.11 3.29
N ALA A 32 -5.40 -8.59 4.51
CA ALA A 32 -6.37 -8.48 5.59
C ALA A 32 -6.68 -7.01 5.94
N ARG A 33 -5.68 -6.15 5.99
CA ARG A 33 -5.82 -4.71 6.24
C ARG A 33 -6.63 -3.98 5.17
N LEU A 34 -6.53 -4.46 3.92
CA LEU A 34 -7.31 -4.01 2.78
C LEU A 34 -8.68 -4.70 2.65
N SER A 35 -9.01 -5.63 3.55
CA SER A 35 -10.23 -6.44 3.50
C SER A 35 -10.41 -7.18 2.16
N VAL A 36 -9.30 -7.63 1.57
CA VAL A 36 -9.29 -8.45 0.36
C VAL A 36 -8.65 -9.81 0.63
N ALA A 37 -9.00 -10.80 -0.18
CA ALA A 37 -8.32 -12.10 -0.13
C ALA A 37 -6.84 -11.95 -0.52
N LYS A 38 -5.95 -12.70 0.14
CA LYS A 38 -4.51 -12.80 -0.24
C LYS A 38 -4.33 -13.09 -1.73
N ARG A 39 -5.20 -13.94 -2.32
CA ARG A 39 -5.18 -14.27 -3.75
C ARG A 39 -5.45 -13.06 -4.64
N THR A 40 -6.30 -12.13 -4.21
CA THR A 40 -6.55 -10.88 -4.93
C THR A 40 -5.29 -10.02 -4.94
N LEU A 41 -4.65 -9.85 -3.78
CA LEU A 41 -3.39 -9.13 -3.67
C LEU A 41 -2.28 -9.78 -4.52
N ASP A 42 -2.17 -11.11 -4.48
CA ASP A 42 -1.20 -11.85 -5.30
C ASP A 42 -1.42 -11.58 -6.80
N LYS A 43 -2.69 -11.54 -7.27
CA LYS A 43 -3.03 -11.18 -8.66
C LYS A 43 -2.68 -9.74 -9.02
N TRP A 44 -2.78 -8.81 -8.08
CA TRP A 44 -2.32 -7.43 -8.27
C TRP A 44 -0.80 -7.28 -8.32
N LEU A 45 -0.07 -8.24 -7.75
CA LEU A 45 1.39 -8.30 -7.75
C LEU A 45 1.96 -9.09 -8.95
N LEU A 46 1.11 -9.69 -9.79
CA LEU A 46 1.56 -10.41 -10.98
C LEU A 46 2.06 -9.43 -12.07
N PRO A 47 3.07 -9.85 -12.87
CA PRO A 47 3.50 -9.11 -14.06
C PRO A 47 2.33 -8.88 -15.01
N SER A 48 2.36 -7.76 -15.75
CA SER A 48 1.35 -7.42 -16.77
C SER A 48 1.20 -8.51 -17.82
N GLU A 49 2.28 -9.23 -18.12
CA GLU A 49 2.33 -10.32 -19.10
C GLU A 49 1.58 -11.57 -18.64
N SER A 50 1.15 -11.65 -17.38
CA SER A 50 0.40 -12.78 -16.85
C SER A 50 -1.09 -12.63 -17.17
N SER A 51 -1.71 -13.67 -17.75
CA SER A 51 -3.14 -13.72 -18.04
C SER A 51 -4.04 -13.54 -16.81
N ASP A 52 -3.54 -13.95 -15.64
CA ASP A 52 -4.21 -13.79 -14.34
C ASP A 52 -3.99 -12.42 -13.67
N SER A 53 -3.20 -11.53 -14.29
CA SER A 53 -2.93 -10.21 -13.74
C SER A 53 -4.21 -9.40 -13.63
N ARG A 54 -4.38 -8.73 -12.49
CA ARG A 54 -5.53 -7.86 -12.24
C ARG A 54 -5.02 -6.45 -11.93
N GLY A 55 -5.69 -5.47 -12.51
CA GLY A 55 -5.51 -4.07 -12.12
C GLY A 55 -6.03 -3.83 -10.70
N LEU A 56 -5.28 -3.04 -9.95
CA LEU A 56 -5.69 -2.44 -8.68
C LEU A 56 -6.75 -1.39 -9.01
N PRO A 57 -7.98 -1.52 -8.49
CA PRO A 57 -9.00 -0.50 -8.68
C PRO A 57 -8.58 0.82 -8.04
N GLU A 58 -9.02 1.95 -8.63
CA GLU A 58 -8.65 3.29 -8.12
C GLU A 58 -9.05 3.48 -6.65
N MET A 59 -10.21 2.96 -6.23
CA MET A 59 -10.62 2.99 -4.83
C MET A 59 -9.66 2.24 -3.90
N GLY A 60 -9.14 1.09 -4.34
CA GLY A 60 -8.15 0.33 -3.57
C GLY A 60 -6.83 1.09 -3.45
N ARG A 61 -6.43 1.79 -4.52
CA ARG A 61 -5.25 2.65 -4.52
C ARG A 61 -5.40 3.83 -3.56
N ALA A 62 -6.51 4.56 -3.63
CA ALA A 62 -6.79 5.67 -2.73
C ALA A 62 -6.76 5.22 -1.26
N TYR A 63 -7.39 4.09 -0.95
CA TYR A 63 -7.40 3.55 0.42
C TYR A 63 -6.00 3.19 0.94
N ILE A 64 -5.13 2.60 0.10
CA ILE A 64 -3.73 2.34 0.46
C ILE A 64 -2.97 3.64 0.73
N GLN A 65 -3.18 4.66 -0.11
CA GLN A 65 -2.54 5.97 0.08
C GLN A 65 -2.97 6.63 1.39
N GLU A 66 -4.25 6.52 1.75
CA GLU A 66 -4.74 6.99 3.05
C GLU A 66 -4.08 6.24 4.19
N ILE A 67 -4.07 4.90 4.19
CA ILE A 67 -3.41 4.09 5.23
C ILE A 67 -1.95 4.53 5.43
N LEU A 68 -1.21 4.75 4.34
CA LEU A 68 0.16 5.23 4.40
C LEU A 68 0.24 6.64 5.00
N ALA A 69 -0.63 7.56 4.59
CA ALA A 69 -0.64 8.92 5.14
C ALA A 69 -0.88 8.91 6.65
N TRP A 70 -1.84 8.11 7.13
CA TRP A 70 -2.11 7.92 8.56
C TRP A 70 -0.90 7.32 9.29
N HIS A 71 -0.26 6.28 8.74
CA HIS A 71 0.90 5.63 9.37
C HIS A 71 2.09 6.58 9.58
N HIS A 72 2.37 7.47 8.61
CA HIS A 72 3.42 8.49 8.77
C HIS A 72 3.04 9.55 9.81
N ASN A 73 1.76 9.89 9.95
CA ASN A 73 1.31 10.87 10.94
C ASN A 73 1.29 10.28 12.36
N SER A 74 0.93 9.01 12.51
CA SER A 74 0.94 8.31 13.80
C SER A 74 2.34 8.03 14.32
N SER A 75 3.33 7.84 13.43
CA SER A 75 4.74 7.70 13.85
C SER A 75 5.31 9.02 14.39
N SER A 76 4.80 10.17 13.96
CA SER A 76 5.13 11.49 14.53
C SER A 76 4.40 11.85 15.82
N ASP A 77 3.41 11.05 16.26
CA ASP A 77 2.65 11.29 17.51
C ASP A 77 3.29 10.61 18.74
N SER A 78 4.45 9.95 18.58
CA SER A 78 5.22 9.35 19.67
C SER A 78 6.10 10.36 20.45
N GLY A 79 5.56 11.55 20.70
CA GLY A 79 6.07 12.54 21.65
C GLY A 79 4.92 13.47 22.03
N SER A 80 4.37 13.48 23.23
CA SER A 80 5.07 13.42 24.51
C SER A 80 4.11 13.15 25.68
N PRO A 81 4.68 12.77 26.83
CA PRO A 81 3.99 12.46 28.08
C PRO A 81 3.67 13.72 28.89
N ARG A 82 2.53 13.71 29.59
CA ARG A 82 2.40 13.77 31.06
C ARG A 82 0.95 13.98 31.47
#